data_AF-A0AA36IC88-F1
#
_entry.id   AF-A0AA36IC88-F1
#
_cell.length_a   1.000
_cell.length_b   1.000
_cell.length_c   1.000
_cell.angle_alpha   90.00
_cell.angle_beta   90.00
_cell.angle_gamma   90.00
#
_symmetry.space_group_name_H-M   'P 1'
#
loop_
_entity.id
_entity.type
_entity.pdbx_description
1 polymer ?
#
loop_
_entity_poly.entity_id
_entity_poly.type
_entity_poly.pdbx_seq_one_letter_code
_entity_poly.pdbx_strand_id
1 'polypeptide(L)'
;MWESGEWDCDQEEMEAQIPCEILRCRQVSRELNFSSVEVITSLRLVQSVIFKGELLEEWNFHFGFVIPNSTNTWQQTIEAAEEEEMLPAELLSGNVVIETTFFDGEYPIMTQRVRIWYL
;
A
#
# COMPACT_ATOMS: atom_id res chain seq x y z
N MET A 1 5.62 -10.05 8.00
CA MET A 1 4.40 -10.89 8.06
C MET A 1 3.96 -11.36 6.68
N TRP A 2 4.27 -10.60 5.63
CA TRP A 2 4.09 -10.99 4.22
C TRP A 2 5.20 -10.34 3.39
N GLU A 3 5.57 -10.96 2.27
CA GLU A 3 6.57 -10.46 1.33
C GLU A 3 6.10 -10.78 -0.09
N SER A 4 6.26 -9.82 -1.00
CA SER A 4 6.10 -10.04 -2.45
C SER A 4 7.33 -9.49 -3.16
N GLY A 5 7.82 -10.25 -4.14
CA GLY A 5 9.06 -9.94 -4.87
C GLY A 5 8.87 -9.31 -6.24
N GLU A 6 7.77 -9.62 -6.95
CA GLU A 6 7.51 -9.08 -8.29
C GLU A 6 6.20 -8.31 -8.27
N TRP A 7 6.31 -6.99 -8.50
CA TRP A 7 5.16 -6.11 -8.63
C TRP A 7 4.88 -5.91 -10.12
N ASP A 8 3.82 -6.53 -10.61
CA ASP A 8 3.37 -6.35 -11.99
C ASP A 8 2.62 -5.02 -12.10
N CYS A 9 3.31 -3.99 -12.57
CA CYS A 9 2.75 -2.66 -12.74
C CYS A 9 1.82 -2.55 -13.96
N ASP A 10 1.76 -3.57 -14.83
CA ASP A 10 0.89 -3.59 -16.01
C ASP A 10 -0.48 -4.24 -15.71
N GLN A 11 -0.61 -4.94 -14.58
CA GLN A 11 -1.89 -5.48 -14.13
C GLN A 11 -2.81 -4.39 -13.58
N GLU A 12 -4.06 -4.41 -14.04
CA GLU A 12 -5.10 -3.50 -13.55
C GLU A 12 -5.40 -3.72 -12.06
N GLU A 13 -5.40 -4.98 -11.62
CA GLU A 13 -5.60 -5.36 -10.22
C GLU A 13 -4.83 -6.64 -9.91
N MET A 14 -4.00 -6.58 -8.87
CA MET A 14 -3.25 -7.73 -8.36
C MET A 14 -3.96 -8.34 -7.16
N GLU A 15 -3.55 -9.55 -6.77
CA GLU A 15 -4.04 -10.19 -5.55
C GLU A 15 -2.91 -10.41 -4.55
N ALA A 16 -3.20 -10.22 -3.26
CA ALA A 16 -2.29 -10.54 -2.17
C ALA A 16 -3.01 -11.36 -1.10
N GLN A 17 -2.39 -12.47 -0.72
CA GLN A 17 -2.84 -13.32 0.38
C GLN A 17 -2.04 -12.98 1.64
N ILE A 18 -2.70 -12.48 2.68
CA ILE A 18 -2.05 -12.02 3.91
C ILE A 18 -2.63 -12.76 5.14
N PRO A 19 -1.81 -13.01 6.17
CA PRO A 19 -2.29 -13.68 7.39
C PRO A 19 -3.32 -12.83 8.13
N CYS A 20 -4.43 -13.42 8.56
CA CYS A 20 -5.49 -12.71 9.29
C CYS A 20 -5.02 -12.11 10.63
N GLU A 21 -3.92 -12.61 11.21
CA GLU A 21 -3.33 -12.09 12.44
C GLU A 21 -2.86 -10.63 12.31
N ILE A 22 -2.63 -10.14 11.08
CA ILE A 22 -2.28 -8.74 10.83
C ILE A 22 -3.36 -7.78 11.33
N LEU A 23 -4.63 -8.20 11.33
CA LEU A 23 -5.76 -7.39 11.80
C LEU A 23 -5.74 -7.16 13.32
N ARG A 24 -4.95 -7.94 14.07
CA ARG A 24 -4.77 -7.79 15.52
C ARG A 24 -3.56 -6.92 15.88
N CYS A 25 -2.79 -6.50 14.88
CA CYS A 25 -1.60 -5.69 15.10
C CYS A 25 -2.00 -4.22 15.23
N ARG A 26 -1.63 -3.58 16.35
CA ARG A 26 -1.81 -2.12 16.53
C ARG A 26 -1.05 -1.29 15.50
N GLN A 27 0.05 -1.84 15.00
CA GLN A 27 0.90 -1.18 14.05
C GLN A 27 1.57 -2.22 13.16
N VAL A 28 1.65 -1.91 11.87
CA VAL A 28 2.32 -2.72 10.86
C VAL A 28 3.43 -1.89 10.25
N SER A 29 4.67 -2.40 10.31
CA SER A 29 5.78 -1.84 9.55
C SER A 29 5.79 -2.44 8.15
N ARG A 30 5.92 -1.58 7.14
CA ARG A 30 6.12 -1.95 5.75
C ARG A 30 7.48 -1.47 5.27
N GLU A 31 8.12 -2.27 4.44
CA GLU A 31 9.29 -1.86 3.68
C GLU A 31 8.99 -1.96 2.18
N LEU A 32 9.28 -0.90 1.44
CA LEU A 32 9.17 -0.84 -0.01
C LEU A 32 10.58 -0.72 -0.59
N ASN A 33 10.94 -1.60 -1.51
CA ASN A 33 12.17 -1.52 -2.27
C ASN A 33 11.83 -1.12 -3.71
N PHE A 34 12.35 0.02 -4.17
CA PHE A 34 12.04 0.53 -5.50
C PHE A 34 13.27 1.13 -6.16
N SER A 35 13.24 1.18 -7.50
CA SER A 35 14.26 1.84 -8.31
C SER A 35 13.63 2.86 -9.24
N SER A 36 14.34 3.94 -9.53
CA SER A 36 13.91 4.94 -10.51
C SER A 36 15.04 5.27 -11.46
N VAL A 37 14.77 5.24 -12.76
CA VAL A 37 15.69 5.74 -13.78
C VAL A 37 15.65 7.28 -13.81
N GLU A 38 14.45 7.84 -13.74
CA GLU A 38 14.21 9.28 -13.74
C GLU A 38 14.41 9.89 -12.34
N VAL A 39 14.66 11.20 -12.31
CA VAL A 39 14.64 11.98 -11.07
C VAL A 39 13.18 12.18 -10.63
N ILE A 40 12.92 12.08 -9.33
CA ILE A 40 11.63 12.42 -8.73
C ILE A 40 11.87 13.51 -7.69
N THR A 41 11.23 14.66 -7.85
CA THR A 41 11.53 15.83 -7.00
C THR A 41 11.00 15.67 -5.58
N SER A 42 9.83 15.05 -5.43
CA SER A 42 9.13 14.87 -4.17
C SER A 42 8.22 13.63 -4.24
N LEU A 43 8.81 12.45 -4.18
CA LEU A 43 8.08 11.19 -4.15
C LEU A 43 7.17 11.14 -2.92
N ARG A 44 5.87 10.97 -3.16
CA ARG A 44 4.87 10.64 -2.14
C ARG A 44 3.96 9.51 -2.60
N LEU A 45 3.31 8.86 -1.65
CA LEU A 45 2.44 7.72 -1.84
C LEU A 45 1.13 7.99 -1.10
N VAL A 46 0.01 7.83 -1.79
CA VAL A 46 -1.33 7.83 -1.19
C VAL A 46 -1.89 6.43 -1.32
N GLN A 47 -2.43 5.92 -0.23
CA GLN A 47 -3.04 4.61 -0.17
C GLN A 47 -4.46 4.69 0.33
N SER A 48 -5.39 4.22 -0.49
CA SER A 48 -6.81 4.19 -0.18
C SER A 48 -7.24 2.76 0.06
N VAL A 49 -7.76 2.48 1.25
CA VAL A 49 -8.34 1.19 1.62
C VAL A 49 -9.82 1.22 1.26
N ILE A 50 -10.21 0.47 0.24
CA ILE A 50 -11.56 0.46 -0.31
C ILE A 50 -12.24 -0.85 0.07
N PHE A 51 -13.38 -0.78 0.75
CA PHE A 51 -14.19 -1.93 1.12
C PHE A 51 -15.54 -1.84 0.42
N LYS A 52 -15.82 -2.81 -0.48
CA LYS A 52 -17.08 -2.86 -1.26
C LYS A 52 -17.42 -1.55 -1.99
N GLY A 53 -16.40 -0.81 -2.43
CA GLY A 53 -16.53 0.45 -3.17
C GLY A 53 -16.55 1.71 -2.30
N GLU A 54 -16.60 1.57 -0.97
CA GLU A 54 -16.52 2.69 -0.04
C GLU A 54 -15.09 2.87 0.46
N LEU A 55 -14.63 4.12 0.55
CA LEU A 55 -13.34 4.46 1.14
C LEU A 55 -13.44 4.30 2.67
N LEU A 56 -12.67 3.38 3.24
CA LEU A 56 -12.58 3.20 4.69
C LEU A 56 -11.50 4.11 5.28
N GLU A 57 -10.30 4.04 4.71
CA GLU A 57 -9.13 4.74 5.22
C GLU A 57 -8.28 5.27 4.07
N GLU A 58 -7.57 6.36 4.35
CA GLU A 58 -6.56 6.89 3.44
C GLU A 58 -5.27 7.18 4.22
N TRP A 59 -4.16 6.68 3.72
CA TRP A 59 -2.83 6.91 4.28
C TRP A 59 -1.96 7.69 3.31
N ASN A 60 -1.26 8.69 3.84
CA ASN A 60 -0.41 9.58 3.08
C ASN A 60 1.03 9.47 3.59
N PHE A 61 1.96 9.09 2.71
CA PHE A 61 3.37 8.92 3.04
C PHE A 61 4.25 9.76 2.13
N HIS A 62 5.30 10.36 2.71
CA HIS A 62 6.25 11.19 1.99
C HIS A 62 7.66 10.60 2.06
N PHE A 63 8.26 10.33 0.91
CA PHE A 63 9.64 9.88 0.80
C PHE A 63 10.58 11.07 0.54
N GLY A 64 10.21 11.95 -0.39
CA GLY A 64 11.00 13.11 -0.78
C GLY A 64 11.78 12.88 -2.07
N PHE A 65 12.97 13.49 -2.17
CA PHE A 65 13.76 13.48 -3.39
C PHE A 65 14.32 12.08 -3.73
N VAL A 66 14.19 11.67 -4.99
CA VAL A 66 14.76 10.41 -5.51
C VAL A 66 15.84 10.72 -6.55
N ILE A 67 17.03 10.19 -6.32
CA ILE A 67 18.18 10.32 -7.23
C ILE A 67 17.90 9.49 -8.50
N PRO A 68 18.18 10.01 -9.71
CA PRO A 68 18.05 9.22 -10.93
C PRO A 68 19.00 8.01 -10.92
N ASN A 69 18.56 6.89 -11.48
CA ASN A 69 19.26 5.60 -11.47
C ASN A 69 19.65 5.10 -10.07
N SER A 70 18.78 5.33 -9.08
CA SER A 70 18.98 4.84 -7.71
C SER A 70 18.00 3.72 -7.36
N THR A 71 18.41 2.90 -6.39
CA THR A 71 17.56 1.93 -5.70
C THR A 71 17.46 2.36 -4.24
N ASN A 72 16.25 2.41 -3.71
CA ASN A 72 15.97 2.90 -2.37
C ASN A 72 15.11 1.90 -1.60
N THR A 73 15.33 1.86 -0.30
CA THR A 73 14.50 1.15 0.66
C THR A 73 13.73 2.17 1.48
N TRP A 74 12.41 2.07 1.49
CA TRP A 74 11.53 2.99 2.20
C TRP A 74 10.72 2.23 3.24
N GLN A 75 10.99 2.54 4.52
CA GLN A 75 10.22 2.02 5.64
C GLN A 75 9.08 2.96 6.01
N GLN A 76 7.90 2.38 6.21
CA GLN A 76 6.67 3.06 6.56
C GLN A 76 6.02 2.33 7.72
N THR A 77 5.25 3.09 8.49
CA THR A 77 4.55 2.58 9.66
C THR A 77 3.07 2.91 9.48
N ILE A 78 2.23 1.87 9.50
CA ILE A 78 0.78 1.98 9.41
C ILE A 78 0.22 1.68 10.78
N GLU A 79 -0.55 2.62 11.33
CA GLU A 79 -1.28 2.42 12.58
C GLU A 79 -2.65 1.84 12.25
N ALA A 80 -3.04 0.79 12.97
CA ALA A 80 -4.36 0.19 12.79
C ALA A 80 -5.42 1.04 13.50
N ALA A 81 -6.64 1.01 12.98
CA ALA A 81 -7.82 1.45 13.72
C ALA A 81 -7.97 0.65 15.04
N GLU A 82 -8.76 1.20 15.96
CA GLU A 82 -9.04 0.53 17.23
C GLU A 82 -9.73 -0.82 16.99
N GLU A 83 -9.49 -1.80 17.86
CA GLU A 83 -9.94 -3.18 17.66
C GLU A 83 -11.47 -3.29 17.53
N GLU A 84 -12.22 -2.40 18.20
CA GLU A 84 -13.68 -2.35 18.11
C GLU A 84 -14.20 -1.85 16.75
N GLU A 85 -13.37 -1.16 15.97
CA GLU A 85 -13.70 -0.64 14.63
C GLU A 85 -13.29 -1.62 13.51
N MET A 86 -12.49 -2.64 13.85
CA MET A 86 -12.00 -3.62 12.91
C MET A 86 -13.08 -4.64 12.52
N LEU A 87 -13.35 -4.72 11.22
CA LEU A 87 -14.27 -5.74 10.68
C LEU A 87 -13.63 -7.14 10.74
N PRO A 88 -14.45 -8.20 10.92
CA PRO A 88 -13.98 -9.59 10.85
C PRO A 88 -13.27 -9.93 9.54
N ALA A 89 -12.23 -10.77 9.62
CA ALA A 89 -11.43 -11.20 8.47
C ALA A 89 -12.30 -11.83 7.36
N GLU A 90 -13.34 -12.57 7.74
CA GLU A 90 -14.27 -13.24 6.81
C GLU A 90 -15.09 -12.23 5.99
N LEU A 91 -15.34 -11.04 6.54
CA LEU A 91 -16.01 -9.96 5.81
C LEU A 91 -15.02 -9.21 4.91
N LEU A 92 -13.80 -8.98 5.40
CA LEU A 92 -12.77 -8.22 4.69
C LEU A 92 -12.16 -9.00 3.50
N SER A 93 -11.95 -10.31 3.66
CA SER A 93 -11.27 -11.16 2.67
C SER A 93 -11.97 -11.14 1.32
N GLY A 94 -11.23 -10.78 0.28
CA GLY A 94 -11.71 -10.62 -1.11
C GLY A 94 -12.53 -9.35 -1.36
N ASN A 95 -12.93 -8.62 -0.32
CA ASN A 95 -13.77 -7.42 -0.42
C ASN A 95 -12.99 -6.11 -0.21
N VAL A 96 -11.73 -6.19 0.25
CA VAL A 96 -10.81 -5.06 0.39
C VAL A 96 -9.93 -4.95 -0.85
N VAL A 97 -9.85 -3.73 -1.40
CA VAL A 97 -8.88 -3.33 -2.42
C VAL A 97 -8.05 -2.19 -1.86
N ILE A 98 -6.73 -2.33 -1.88
CA ILE A 98 -5.81 -1.24 -1.57
C ILE A 98 -5.39 -0.61 -2.89
N GLU A 99 -5.80 0.64 -3.09
CA GLU A 99 -5.34 1.45 -4.22
C GLU A 99 -4.16 2.30 -3.78
N THR A 100 -3.03 2.17 -4.47
CA THR A 100 -1.78 2.87 -4.19
C THR A 100 -1.46 3.79 -5.36
N THR A 101 -1.42 5.09 -5.12
CA THR A 101 -1.00 6.08 -6.12
C THR A 101 0.32 6.72 -5.71
N PHE A 102 1.29 6.68 -6.61
CA PHE A 102 2.59 7.34 -6.47
C PHE A 102 2.55 8.71 -7.16
N PHE A 103 3.16 9.71 -6.54
CA PHE A 103 3.20 11.07 -7.08
C PHE A 103 4.62 11.66 -7.04
N ASP A 104 4.90 12.57 -7.96
CA ASP A 104 5.97 13.56 -7.85
C ASP A 104 5.36 14.92 -7.49
N GLY A 105 5.46 15.33 -6.23
CA GLY A 105 4.74 16.50 -5.74
C GLY A 105 3.23 16.29 -5.87
N GLU A 106 2.55 17.06 -6.73
CA GLU A 106 1.11 16.91 -6.98
C GLU A 106 0.76 16.09 -8.23
N TYR A 107 1.76 15.65 -8.99
CA TYR A 107 1.54 14.95 -10.26
C TYR A 107 1.51 13.43 -10.04
N PRO A 108 0.41 12.74 -10.37
CA PRO A 108 0.36 11.28 -10.28
C PRO A 108 1.29 10.66 -11.33
N ILE A 109 2.10 9.71 -10.89
CA ILE A 109 3.02 8.93 -11.72
C ILE A 109 2.32 7.64 -12.18
N MET A 110 1.78 6.89 -11.22
CA MET A 110 1.06 5.65 -11.47
C MET A 110 0.10 5.33 -10.33
N THR A 111 -0.92 4.53 -10.64
CA THR A 111 -1.86 3.96 -9.67
C THR A 111 -1.89 2.45 -9.85
N GLN A 112 -1.90 1.72 -8.75
CA GLN A 112 -2.00 0.27 -8.74
C GLN A 112 -3.01 -0.18 -7.70
N ARG A 113 -3.72 -1.26 -7.99
CA ARG A 113 -4.74 -1.83 -7.12
C ARG A 113 -4.36 -3.24 -6.71
N VAL A 114 -4.54 -3.55 -5.43
CA VAL A 114 -4.27 -4.88 -4.87
C VAL A 114 -5.49 -5.34 -4.08
N ARG A 115 -6.13 -6.42 -4.51
CA ARG A 115 -7.18 -7.11 -3.77
C ARG A 115 -6.58 -7.98 -2.68
N ILE A 116 -7.12 -7.84 -1.48
CA ILE A 116 -6.58 -8.50 -0.29
C ILE A 116 -7.43 -9.70 0.09
N TRP A 117 -6.77 -10.83 0.28
CA TRP A 117 -7.33 -12.07 0.80
C TRP A 117 -6.71 -12.36 2.16
N TYR A 118 -7.50 -12.28 3.23
CA TYR A 118 -7.07 -12.69 4.57
C TYR A 118 -7.23 -14.20 4.70
N LEU A 119 -6.16 -14.89 5.11
CA LEU A 119 -6.08 -16.34 5.32
C LEU A 119 -5.90 -16.72 6.79
#